data_AF-A0A2D4ZFT2-F1
#
_entry.id   AF-A0A2D4ZFT2-F1
#
_cell.length_a   1.000
_cell.length_b   1.000
_cell.length_c   1.000
_cell.angle_alpha   90.00
_cell.angle_beta   90.00
_cell.angle_gamma   90.00
#
_symmetry.space_group_name_H-M   'P 1'
#
loop_
_entity.id
_entity.type
_entity.pdbx_description
1 polymer ?
#
loop_
_entity_poly.entity_id
_entity_poly.type
_entity_poly.pdbx_seq_one_letter_code
_entity_poly.pdbx_strand_id
1 'polypeptide(L)'
;MAQGRKTGGRKAGTPNKLTFDTRQVLVNVLADEFENLPNLLKELPPEARIDAICKLTKFAIPTIKPVTSGLITRKEEPETDMFDLSSI
;
A
#
# COMPACT_ATOMS: atom_id res chain seq x y z
N MET A 1 -27.65 32.89 -29.60
CA MET A 1 -26.49 32.08 -29.15
C MET A 1 -27.00 31.04 -28.16
N ALA A 2 -27.12 29.77 -28.56
CA ALA A 2 -27.48 28.72 -27.61
C ALA A 2 -26.20 28.32 -26.84
N GLN A 3 -26.13 28.64 -25.55
CA GLN A 3 -25.01 28.25 -24.70
C GLN A 3 -24.95 26.72 -24.61
N GLY A 4 -24.00 26.13 -25.33
CA GLY A 4 -23.75 24.68 -25.39
C GLY A 4 -23.18 24.12 -24.08
N ARG A 5 -23.98 24.12 -23.00
CA ARG A 5 -23.67 23.32 -21.80
C ARG A 5 -24.06 21.88 -22.09
N LYS A 6 -23.07 20.98 -22.17
CA LYS A 6 -23.31 19.54 -22.25
C LYS A 6 -24.01 19.09 -20.96
N THR A 7 -25.32 18.83 -21.02
CA THR A 7 -26.13 18.37 -19.88
C THR A 7 -26.19 16.84 -19.77
N GLY A 8 -25.51 16.10 -20.66
CA GLY A 8 -25.51 14.65 -20.69
C GLY A 8 -24.12 14.08 -20.95
N GLY A 9 -23.76 13.06 -20.18
CA GLY A 9 -22.49 12.32 -20.24
C GLY A 9 -22.31 11.41 -19.02
N ARG A 10 -21.36 10.47 -19.08
CA ARG A 10 -21.00 9.67 -17.89
C ARG A 10 -20.50 10.61 -16.79
N LYS A 11 -21.03 10.50 -15.57
CA LYS A 11 -20.50 11.24 -14.42
C LYS A 11 -19.03 10.84 -14.21
N ALA A 12 -18.15 11.81 -14.03
CA ALA A 12 -16.76 11.55 -13.69
C ALA A 12 -16.70 10.66 -12.45
N GLY A 13 -15.87 9.61 -12.49
CA GLY A 13 -15.81 8.60 -11.43
C GLY A 13 -16.76 7.41 -11.60
N THR A 14 -17.66 7.39 -12.59
CA THR A 14 -18.48 6.20 -12.88
C THR A 14 -17.59 5.09 -13.44
N PRO A 15 -17.40 3.97 -12.73
CA PRO A 15 -16.54 2.87 -13.19
C PRO A 15 -17.06 2.31 -14.52
N ASN A 16 -16.15 1.87 -15.37
CA ASN A 16 -16.54 1.24 -16.62
C ASN A 16 -17.13 -0.15 -16.31
N LYS A 17 -18.42 -0.35 -16.61
CA LYS A 17 -19.19 -1.56 -16.25
C LYS A 17 -18.48 -2.82 -16.73
N LEU A 18 -17.98 -2.82 -17.97
CA LEU A 18 -17.25 -3.94 -18.56
C LEU A 18 -16.00 -4.32 -17.74
N THR A 19 -15.22 -3.33 -17.30
CA THR A 19 -14.02 -3.57 -16.48
C THR A 19 -14.34 -3.92 -15.03
N PHE A 20 -15.51 -3.49 -14.54
CA PHE A 20 -15.97 -3.84 -13.19
C PHE A 20 -16.39 -5.31 -13.15
N ASP A 21 -17.21 -5.74 -14.11
CA ASP A 21 -17.71 -7.11 -14.20
C ASP A 21 -16.52 -8.10 -14.36
N THR A 22 -15.55 -7.81 -15.22
CA THR A 22 -14.35 -8.67 -15.37
C THR A 22 -13.47 -8.69 -14.12
N ARG A 23 -13.28 -7.55 -13.45
CA ARG A 23 -12.53 -7.49 -12.19
C ARG A 23 -13.24 -8.28 -11.10
N GLN A 24 -14.57 -8.21 -11.02
CA GLN A 24 -15.34 -8.93 -10.02
C GLN A 24 -15.19 -10.45 -10.18
N VAL A 25 -15.25 -10.96 -11.41
CA VAL A 25 -15.03 -12.39 -11.69
C VAL A 25 -13.64 -12.83 -11.21
N LEU A 26 -12.60 -12.04 -11.51
CA LEU A 26 -11.23 -12.37 -11.06
C LEU A 26 -11.09 -12.35 -9.54
N VAL A 27 -11.72 -11.38 -8.86
CA VAL A 27 -11.71 -11.32 -7.39
C VAL A 27 -12.41 -12.53 -6.79
N ASN A 28 -13.54 -12.95 -7.36
CA ASN A 28 -14.26 -14.13 -6.88
C ASN A 28 -13.42 -15.40 -7.04
N VAL A 29 -12.80 -15.61 -8.21
CA VAL A 29 -11.91 -16.77 -8.44
C VAL A 29 -10.76 -16.78 -7.44
N LEU A 30 -10.13 -15.63 -7.18
CA LEU A 30 -9.07 -15.55 -6.18
C LEU A 30 -9.60 -15.89 -4.78
N ALA A 31 -10.79 -15.42 -4.40
CA ALA A 31 -11.39 -15.74 -3.11
C ALA A 31 -11.63 -17.26 -2.97
N ASP A 32 -12.17 -17.90 -4.00
CA ASP A 32 -12.40 -19.35 -4.01
C ASP A 32 -11.08 -20.14 -3.88
N GLU A 33 -10.00 -19.68 -4.51
CA GLU A 33 -8.66 -20.27 -4.36
C GLU A 33 -8.12 -20.13 -2.92
N PHE A 34 -8.36 -18.99 -2.27
CA PHE A 34 -8.00 -18.80 -0.86
C PHE A 34 -8.77 -19.72 0.09
N GLU A 35 -10.04 -20.04 -0.21
CA GLU A 35 -10.80 -21.02 0.55
C GLU A 35 -10.28 -22.45 0.34
N ASN A 36 -9.77 -22.75 -0.85
CA ASN A 36 -9.22 -24.07 -1.20
C ASN A 36 -7.76 -24.28 -0.78
N LEU A 37 -7.02 -23.22 -0.42
CA LEU A 37 -5.62 -23.29 0.03
C LEU A 37 -5.33 -24.38 1.08
N PRO A 38 -6.15 -24.58 2.13
CA PRO A 38 -5.91 -25.63 3.12
C PRO A 38 -5.86 -27.04 2.51
N ASN A 39 -6.64 -27.29 1.45
CA ASN A 39 -6.64 -28.58 0.75
C ASN A 39 -5.39 -28.71 -0.14
N LEU A 40 -5.05 -27.67 -0.88
CA LEU A 40 -3.82 -27.63 -1.70
C LEU A 40 -2.55 -27.82 -0.84
N LEU A 41 -2.52 -27.22 0.35
CA LEU A 41 -1.41 -27.39 1.29
C LEU A 41 -1.30 -28.82 1.82
N LYS A 42 -2.41 -29.57 1.93
CA LYS A 42 -2.41 -30.97 2.36
C LYS A 42 -1.87 -31.92 1.28
N GLU A 43 -2.01 -31.56 0.01
CA GLU A 43 -1.50 -32.36 -1.12
C GLU A 43 0.01 -32.16 -1.35
N LEU A 44 0.57 -31.04 -0.92
CA LEU A 44 1.99 -30.74 -1.06
C LEU A 44 2.88 -31.66 -0.20
N PRO A 45 4.08 -32.02 -0.68
CA PRO A 45 5.07 -32.72 0.14
C PRO A 45 5.48 -31.88 1.36
N PRO A 46 5.93 -32.52 2.45
CA PRO A 46 6.19 -31.83 3.72
C PRO A 46 7.17 -30.66 3.61
N GLU A 47 8.23 -30.80 2.82
CA GLU A 47 9.25 -29.74 2.62
C GLU A 47 8.65 -28.50 1.95
N ALA A 48 7.92 -28.69 0.85
CA ALA A 48 7.28 -27.59 0.12
C ALA A 48 6.17 -26.93 0.94
N ARG A 49 5.47 -27.70 1.79
CA ARG A 49 4.42 -27.19 2.69
C ARG A 49 4.99 -26.19 3.69
N ILE A 50 6.13 -26.49 4.30
CA ILE A 50 6.78 -25.60 5.26
C ILE A 50 7.21 -24.29 4.59
N ASP A 51 7.78 -24.36 3.37
CA ASP A 51 8.16 -23.17 2.61
C ASP A 51 6.95 -22.31 2.22
N ALA A 52 5.86 -22.95 1.76
CA ALA A 52 4.61 -22.26 1.46
C ALA A 52 4.03 -21.53 2.69
N ILE A 53 3.99 -22.21 3.85
CA ILE A 53 3.53 -21.60 5.11
C ILE A 53 4.43 -20.41 5.49
N CYS A 54 5.75 -20.55 5.40
CA CYS A 54 6.69 -19.47 5.71
C CYS A 54 6.45 -18.22 4.84
N LYS A 55 6.12 -18.40 3.55
CA LYS A 55 5.76 -17.30 2.64
C LYS A 55 4.42 -16.66 3.01
N LEU A 56 3.40 -17.45 3.34
CA LEU A 56 2.08 -16.96 3.73
C LEU A 56 2.13 -16.17 5.05
N THR A 57 2.92 -16.62 6.01
CA THR A 57 3.09 -15.98 7.32
C THR A 57 3.56 -14.53 7.22
N LYS A 58 4.35 -14.18 6.18
CA LYS A 58 4.82 -12.79 5.95
C LYS A 58 3.68 -11.80 5.67
N PHE A 59 2.55 -12.30 5.18
CA PHE A 59 1.37 -11.49 4.87
C PHE A 59 0.35 -11.51 6.01
N ALA A 60 0.32 -12.59 6.81
CA ALA A 60 -0.59 -12.71 7.95
C ALA A 60 -0.07 -12.01 9.21
N ILE A 61 1.25 -12.02 9.43
CA ILE A 61 1.87 -11.44 10.62
C ILE A 61 2.49 -10.09 10.26
N PRO A 62 2.24 -9.01 11.04
CA PRO A 62 2.91 -7.75 10.85
C PRO A 62 4.42 -7.92 11.03
N THR A 63 5.19 -7.52 10.04
CA THR A 63 6.65 -7.55 10.12
C THR A 63 7.13 -6.49 11.12
N ILE A 64 8.02 -6.89 12.02
CA ILE A 64 8.60 -5.99 13.01
C ILE A 64 9.47 -4.99 12.25
N LYS A 65 9.04 -3.73 12.21
CA LYS A 65 9.87 -2.65 11.64
C LYS A 65 11.02 -2.36 12.61
N PRO A 66 12.28 -2.34 12.14
CA PRO A 66 13.38 -1.95 13.01
C PRO A 66 13.17 -0.50 13.46
N VAL A 67 13.18 -0.29 14.77
CA VAL A 67 13.17 1.06 15.34
C VAL A 67 14.54 1.67 15.17
N THR A 68 14.72 2.51 14.15
CA THR A 68 15.88 3.39 14.07
C THR A 68 15.73 4.44 15.16
N SER A 69 16.43 4.27 16.28
CA SER A 69 16.60 5.31 17.30
C SER A 69 17.38 6.47 16.67
N GLY A 70 16.67 7.40 16.05
CA GLY A 70 17.27 8.61 15.49
C GLY A 70 17.99 9.37 16.60
N LEU A 71 19.32 9.48 16.49
CA LEU A 71 20.08 10.43 17.28
C LEU A 71 19.52 11.82 16.98
N ILE A 72 18.92 12.45 17.99
CA ILE A 72 18.48 13.84 17.92
C ILE A 72 19.76 14.69 17.95
N THR A 73 20.34 14.99 16.79
CA THR A 73 21.37 16.03 16.71
C THR A 73 20.66 17.37 16.89
N ARG A 74 20.73 17.93 18.10
CA ARG A 74 20.34 19.33 18.33
C ARG A 74 21.28 20.18 17.49
N LYS A 75 20.74 20.80 16.44
CA LYS A 75 21.42 21.85 15.70
C LYS A 75 21.35 23.10 16.57
N GLU A 76 22.41 23.36 17.33
CA GLU A 76 22.65 24.68 17.91
C GLU A 76 23.02 25.60 16.74
N GLU A 77 22.11 26.51 16.38
CA GLU A 77 22.48 27.63 15.52
C GLU A 77 23.37 28.55 16.36
N PRO A 78 24.54 29.00 15.86
CA PRO A 78 25.38 29.90 16.61
C PRO A 78 24.59 31.19 16.85
N GLU A 79 24.35 31.51 18.12
CA GLU A 79 23.90 32.83 18.55
C GLU A 79 24.81 33.85 17.85
N THR A 80 24.23 34.70 17.00
CA THR A 80 24.96 35.79 16.36
C THR A 80 25.66 36.58 17.44
N ASP A 81 27.00 36.63 17.41
CA ASP A 81 27.81 37.35 18.40
C ASP A 81 27.25 38.76 18.62
N MET A 82 26.86 39.07 19.85
CA MET A 82 26.33 40.36 20.31
C MET A 82 27.32 41.54 20.13
N PHE A 83 28.44 41.34 19.42
CA PHE A 83 29.53 42.29 19.20
C PHE A 83 29.94 42.43 17.72
N ASP A 84 29.02 42.16 16.78
CA ASP A 84 29.25 42.48 15.36
C ASP A 84 29.21 44.01 15.15
N LEU A 85 30.38 44.65 15.18
CA LEU A 85 30.57 46.10 15.01
C LEU A 85 30.45 46.58 13.55
N SER A 86 29.92 45.75 12.65
CA SER A 86 29.72 46.12 11.24
C SER A 86 28.60 47.15 10.99
N SER A 87 28.02 47.74 12.03
CA SER A 87 26.95 48.75 11.95
C SER A 87 27.23 50.08 12.67
N ILE A 88 28.49 50.42 12.99
CA ILE A 88 28.90 51.80 13.36
C ILE A 88 30.14 52.20 12.58
#